data_AF-A0A7Y1W0G3-F1
#
_entry.id   AF-A0A7Y1W0G3-F1
#
_cell.length_a   1.000
_cell.length_b   1.000
_cell.length_c   1.000
_cell.angle_alpha   90.00
_cell.angle_beta   90.00
_cell.angle_gamma   90.00
#
_symmetry.space_group_name_H-M   'P 1'
#
loop_
_entity.id
_entity.type
_entity.pdbx_description
1 polymer ?
#
loop_
_entity_poly.entity_id
_entity_poly.type
_entity_poly.pdbx_seq_one_letter_code
_entity_poly.pdbx_strand_id
1 'polypeptide(L)'
;MTDATPESGHQQHPLSIYIWIWILLFVLSAFSYAVDYFELQGMLRWTLILLFMFLKAGFIVAIFMHMAWERLALIYAILLPPLCLLVFIGLMAWEGDYTLLTRIASFTQHVFEASPIHH
;
A
#
# COMPACT_ATOMS: atom_id res chain seq x y z
N MET A 1 22.61 12.73 59.63
CA MET A 1 23.42 12.07 58.58
C MET A 1 22.42 11.58 57.55
N THR A 2 22.51 12.12 56.35
CA THR A 2 21.49 12.17 55.29
C THR A 2 20.99 10.81 54.82
N ASP A 3 19.68 10.67 54.72
CA ASP A 3 18.96 9.58 54.06
C ASP A 3 19.26 9.62 52.56
N ALA A 4 19.86 8.56 52.03
CA ALA A 4 20.08 8.40 50.60
C ALA A 4 18.85 7.71 50.00
N THR A 5 17.87 8.50 49.60
CA THR A 5 16.79 8.02 48.71
C THR A 5 17.39 7.64 47.37
N PRO A 6 17.22 6.41 46.87
CA PRO A 6 17.51 6.14 45.47
C PRO A 6 16.35 6.71 44.65
N GLU A 7 16.57 7.83 43.97
CA GLU A 7 15.65 8.31 42.92
C GLU A 7 15.69 7.37 41.71
N SER A 8 15.04 6.22 41.82
CA SER A 8 14.73 5.32 40.70
C SER A 8 13.55 5.87 39.90
N GLY A 9 13.73 7.04 39.29
CA GLY A 9 12.75 7.74 38.47
C GLY A 9 13.17 7.80 37.01
N HIS A 10 13.29 6.66 36.34
CA HIS A 10 13.50 6.63 34.88
C HIS A 10 12.59 5.61 34.24
N GLN A 11 11.37 6.05 33.95
CA GLN A 11 10.43 5.43 33.03
C GLN A 11 10.99 5.59 31.59
N GLN A 12 12.11 4.93 31.30
CA GLN A 12 12.97 5.11 30.13
C GLN A 12 12.62 4.22 28.93
N HIS A 13 11.42 3.63 28.90
CA HIS A 13 11.03 2.74 27.82
C HIS A 13 10.58 3.35 26.47
N PRO A 14 10.37 4.67 26.27
CA PRO A 14 10.01 5.17 24.94
C PRO A 14 11.19 5.38 23.99
N LEU A 15 12.38 5.79 24.47
CA LEU A 15 13.50 6.18 23.60
C LEU A 15 14.08 5.01 22.80
N SER A 16 14.21 3.84 23.43
CA SER A 16 14.77 2.65 22.77
C SER A 16 13.89 2.14 21.63
N ILE A 17 12.57 2.35 21.71
CA ILE A 17 11.62 2.00 20.65
C ILE A 17 11.92 2.89 19.42
N TYR A 18 11.96 4.22 19.58
CA TYR A 18 12.18 5.13 18.45
C TYR A 18 13.49 4.87 17.69
N ILE A 19 14.58 4.55 18.39
CA ILE A 19 15.86 4.20 17.76
C ILE A 19 15.73 2.90 16.94
N TRP A 20 15.06 1.88 17.46
CA TRP A 20 14.85 0.62 16.74
C TRP A 20 14.05 0.81 15.45
N ILE A 21 13.00 1.63 15.51
CA ILE A 21 12.17 1.96 14.36
C ILE A 21 12.91 2.81 13.34
N TRP A 22 13.71 3.76 13.81
CA TRP A 22 14.55 4.57 12.96
C TRP A 22 15.52 3.69 12.16
N ILE A 23 16.18 2.73 12.83
CA ILE A 23 17.06 1.76 12.16
C ILE A 23 16.26 0.89 11.18
N LEU A 24 15.09 0.37 11.56
CA LEU A 24 14.33 -0.48 10.65
C LEU A 24 13.84 0.28 9.41
N LEU A 25 13.36 1.51 9.56
CA LEU A 25 12.96 2.37 8.44
C LEU A 25 14.16 2.73 7.56
N PHE A 26 15.33 2.94 8.14
CA PHE A 26 16.56 3.17 7.40
C PHE A 26 16.94 1.94 6.56
N VAL A 27 16.97 0.74 7.16
CA VAL A 27 17.27 -0.51 6.46
C VAL A 27 16.26 -0.76 5.34
N LEU A 28 14.97 -0.55 5.59
CA LEU A 28 13.93 -0.72 4.60
C LEU A 28 14.06 0.28 3.44
N SER A 29 14.42 1.53 3.73
CA SER A 29 14.68 2.56 2.71
C SER A 29 15.93 2.21 1.88
N ALA A 30 16.97 1.68 2.51
CA ALA A 30 18.16 1.18 1.81
C ALA A 30 17.84 -0.02 0.92
N PHE A 31 16.97 -0.93 1.37
CA PHE A 31 16.52 -2.08 0.58
C PHE A 31 15.69 -1.65 -0.64
N SER A 32 14.82 -0.65 -0.47
CA SER A 32 14.09 -0.02 -1.57
C SER A 32 15.05 0.55 -2.62
N TYR A 33 16.09 1.26 -2.17
CA TYR A 33 17.10 1.83 -3.05
C TYR A 33 17.96 0.76 -3.74
N ALA A 34 18.30 -0.32 -3.02
CA ALA A 34 19.04 -1.44 -3.59
C ALA A 34 18.25 -2.11 -4.72
N VAL A 35 16.93 -2.25 -4.56
CA VAL A 35 16.07 -2.76 -5.63
C VAL A 35 16.03 -1.85 -6.84
N ASP A 36 15.99 -0.54 -6.63
CA ASP A 36 16.11 0.43 -7.73
C ASP A 36 17.47 0.31 -8.44
N TYR A 37 18.54 0.00 -7.70
CA TYR A 37 19.90 -0.20 -8.23
C TYR A 37 20.06 -1.50 -9.04
N PHE A 38 19.33 -2.56 -8.71
CA PHE A 38 19.39 -3.83 -9.47
C PHE A 38 18.70 -3.76 -10.85
N GLU A 39 18.15 -2.61 -11.25
CA GLU A 39 17.56 -2.33 -12.56
C GLU A 39 16.67 -3.46 -13.10
N LEU A 40 15.91 -4.12 -12.22
CA LEU A 40 15.11 -5.29 -12.56
C LEU A 40 14.03 -4.89 -13.59
N GLN A 41 14.19 -5.30 -14.85
CA GLN A 41 13.28 -4.91 -15.93
C GLN A 41 11.91 -5.61 -15.81
N GLY A 42 10.85 -4.91 -16.22
CA GLY A 42 9.48 -5.46 -16.31
C GLY A 42 8.65 -5.39 -15.02
N MET A 43 7.75 -6.36 -14.84
CA MET A 43 6.79 -6.40 -13.72
C MET A 43 7.45 -6.51 -12.34
N LEU A 44 8.66 -7.06 -12.26
CA LEU A 44 9.40 -7.25 -11.01
C LEU A 44 9.71 -5.91 -10.31
N ARG A 45 9.95 -4.85 -11.10
CA ARG A 45 10.16 -3.49 -10.59
C ARG A 45 8.90 -2.94 -9.92
N TRP A 46 7.76 -3.08 -10.60
CA TRP A 46 6.47 -2.58 -10.13
C TRP A 46 6.04 -3.26 -8.83
N THR A 47 6.14 -4.59 -8.76
CA THR A 47 5.75 -5.33 -7.56
C THR A 47 6.63 -4.98 -6.38
N LEU A 48 7.93 -4.80 -6.60
CA LEU A 48 8.90 -4.58 -5.53
C LEU A 48 8.88 -3.14 -4.99
N ILE A 49 8.67 -2.14 -5.86
CA ILE A 49 8.41 -0.76 -5.45
C ILE A 49 7.12 -0.69 -4.61
N LEU A 50 6.03 -1.30 -5.10
CA LEU A 50 4.77 -1.35 -4.34
C LEU A 50 4.94 -2.09 -3.01
N LEU A 51 5.70 -3.18 -2.99
CA LEU A 51 6.00 -3.94 -1.77
C LEU A 51 6.72 -3.08 -0.73
N PHE A 52 7.77 -2.35 -1.09
CA PHE A 52 8.44 -1.45 -0.13
C PHE A 52 7.59 -0.27 0.28
N MET A 53 6.76 0.25 -0.62
CA MET A 53 5.82 1.32 -0.32
C MET A 53 4.80 0.87 0.73
N PHE A 54 4.26 -0.35 0.60
CA PHE A 54 3.38 -0.96 1.60
C PHE A 54 4.12 -1.32 2.89
N LEU A 55 5.31 -1.93 2.83
CA LEU A 55 6.07 -2.30 4.03
C LEU A 55 6.40 -1.06 4.86
N LYS A 56 6.86 0.03 4.25
CA LYS A 56 7.24 1.22 5.00
C LYS A 56 6.02 1.93 5.58
N ALA A 57 4.93 2.06 4.82
CA ALA A 57 3.69 2.65 5.31
C ALA A 57 3.07 1.79 6.42
N GLY A 58 3.03 0.47 6.23
CA GLY A 58 2.56 -0.49 7.22
C GLY A 58 3.42 -0.50 8.47
N PHE A 59 4.74 -0.33 8.37
CA PHE A 59 5.62 -0.23 9.54
C PHE A 59 5.40 1.09 10.30
N ILE A 60 5.23 2.21 9.60
CA ILE A 60 4.87 3.50 10.22
C ILE A 60 3.53 3.38 10.95
N VAL A 61 2.52 2.78 10.31
CA VAL A 61 1.19 2.55 10.91
C VAL A 61 1.29 1.59 12.09
N ALA A 62 1.93 0.43 11.96
CA ALA A 62 2.08 -0.51 13.06
C ALA A 62 2.76 0.17 14.27
N ILE A 63 3.79 0.98 14.07
CA ILE A 63 4.53 1.56 15.19
C ILE A 63 3.83 2.77 15.80
N PHE A 64 3.43 3.75 14.97
CA PHE A 64 2.78 4.96 15.48
C PHE A 64 1.35 4.69 15.96
N MET A 65 0.74 3.60 15.52
CA MET A 65 -0.68 3.34 15.71
C MET A 65 -0.97 2.16 16.65
N HIS A 66 -0.03 1.22 16.89
CA HIS A 66 -0.18 0.13 17.87
C HIS A 66 -0.27 0.60 19.34
N MET A 67 0.11 1.85 19.65
CA MET A 67 0.12 2.41 21.00
C MET A 67 -1.22 3.03 21.45
N ALA A 68 -2.35 2.76 20.78
CA ALA A 68 -3.62 3.31 21.23
C ALA A 68 -4.83 2.46 20.81
N TRP A 69 -5.39 1.79 21.81
CA TRP A 69 -6.61 0.99 21.72
C TRP A 69 -7.88 1.84 21.41
N GLU A 70 -7.81 3.18 21.43
CA GLU A 70 -8.90 4.08 20.98
C GLU A 70 -8.82 4.46 19.48
N ARG A 71 -7.78 4.02 18.74
CA ARG A 71 -7.47 4.50 17.37
C ARG A 71 -8.03 3.67 16.22
N LEU A 72 -8.85 2.64 16.44
CA LEU A 72 -9.51 1.94 15.32
C LEU A 72 -10.26 2.91 14.40
N ALA A 73 -10.96 3.90 14.96
CA ALA A 73 -11.65 4.92 14.17
C ALA A 73 -10.70 5.79 13.32
N LEU A 74 -9.53 6.15 13.85
CA LEU A 74 -8.49 6.90 13.12
C LEU A 74 -7.79 6.05 12.06
N ILE A 75 -7.58 4.75 12.32
CA ILE A 75 -7.10 3.78 11.34
C ILE A 75 -8.09 3.70 10.19
N TYR A 76 -9.38 3.48 10.48
CA TYR A 76 -10.40 3.45 9.44
C TYR A 76 -10.46 4.78 8.70
N ALA A 77 -10.39 5.93 9.37
CA ALA A 77 -10.40 7.22 8.67
C ALA A 77 -9.25 7.40 7.65
N ILE A 78 -8.07 6.82 7.88
CA ILE A 78 -6.90 6.91 7.00
C ILE A 78 -6.84 5.77 5.98
N LEU A 79 -7.29 4.56 6.35
CA LEU A 79 -7.23 3.37 5.50
C LEU A 79 -8.46 3.22 4.60
N LEU A 80 -9.61 3.75 5.02
CA LEU A 80 -10.86 3.73 4.27
C LEU A 80 -10.79 4.52 2.95
N PRO A 81 -10.17 5.72 2.86
CA PRO A 81 -10.05 6.43 1.59
C PRO A 81 -9.23 5.65 0.54
N PRO A 82 -8.02 5.13 0.85
CA PRO A 82 -7.27 4.26 -0.06
C PRO A 82 -8.03 2.98 -0.43
N LEU A 83 -8.71 2.35 0.53
CA LEU A 83 -9.48 1.13 0.28
C LEU A 83 -10.66 1.40 -0.67
N CYS A 84 -11.39 2.49 -0.44
CA CYS A 84 -12.51 2.90 -1.28
C CYS A 84 -12.06 3.19 -2.71
N LEU A 85 -10.90 3.85 -2.88
CA LEU A 85 -10.28 4.04 -4.19
C LEU A 85 -9.87 2.72 -4.84
N LEU A 86 -9.28 1.79 -4.09
CA LEU A 86 -8.93 0.45 -4.60
C LEU A 86 -10.16 -0.31 -5.10
N VAL A 87 -11.26 -0.29 -4.33
CA VAL A 87 -12.53 -0.90 -4.71
C VAL A 87 -13.11 -0.20 -5.95
N PHE A 88 -13.08 1.13 -6.00
CA PHE A 88 -13.57 1.90 -7.15
C PHE A 88 -12.78 1.59 -8.42
N ILE A 89 -11.44 1.55 -8.34
CA ILE A 89 -10.57 1.17 -9.45
C ILE A 89 -10.86 -0.27 -9.89
N GLY A 90 -11.05 -1.20 -8.94
CA GLY A 90 -11.40 -2.59 -9.25
C GLY A 90 -12.75 -2.73 -9.96
N LEU A 91 -13.78 -1.99 -9.52
CA LEU A 91 -15.09 -1.94 -10.18
C LEU A 91 -14.99 -1.34 -11.58
N MET A 92 -14.25 -0.24 -11.75
CA MET A 92 -14.04 0.35 -13.08
C MET A 92 -13.29 -0.59 -14.03
N ALA A 93 -12.29 -1.33 -13.53
CA ALA A 93 -11.58 -2.33 -14.34
C ALA A 93 -12.55 -3.42 -14.83
N TRP A 94 -13.43 -3.90 -13.94
CA TRP A 94 -14.44 -4.91 -14.25
C TRP A 94 -15.47 -4.42 -15.28
N GLU A 95 -15.97 -3.19 -15.15
CA GLU A 95 -16.87 -2.59 -16.15
C GLU A 95 -16.18 -2.31 -17.50
N GLY A 96 -14.89 -1.99 -17.47
CA GLY A 96 -14.06 -1.83 -18.66
C GLY A 96 -14.06 -3.08 -19.55
N ASP A 97 -13.95 -4.25 -18.95
CA ASP A 97 -13.96 -5.53 -19.68
C ASP A 97 -15.31 -5.81 -20.36
N TYR A 98 -16.44 -5.50 -19.69
CA TYR A 98 -17.77 -5.62 -20.32
C TYR A 98 -17.99 -4.63 -21.46
N THR A 99 -17.48 -3.41 -21.32
CA THR A 99 -17.55 -2.40 -22.37
C THR A 99 -16.75 -2.84 -23.60
N LEU A 100 -15.58 -3.45 -23.39
CA LEU A 100 -14.75 -4.01 -24.46
C LEU A 100 -15.49 -5.15 -25.17
N LEU A 101 -16.02 -6.13 -24.44
CA LEU A 101 -16.75 -7.27 -25.00
C LEU A 101 -17.98 -6.83 -25.79
N THR A 102 -18.77 -5.90 -25.23
CA THR A 102 -19.95 -5.36 -25.90
C THR A 102 -19.56 -4.63 -27.18
N ARG A 103 -18.49 -3.83 -27.15
CA ARG A 103 -17.98 -3.13 -28.33
C ARG A 103 -17.55 -4.11 -29.42
N ILE A 104 -16.83 -5.19 -29.09
CA ILE A 104 -16.46 -6.23 -30.06
C ILE A 104 -17.70 -6.93 -30.63
N ALA A 105 -18.67 -7.27 -29.79
CA ALA A 105 -19.91 -7.90 -30.24
C ALA A 105 -20.71 -6.99 -31.18
N SER A 106 -20.84 -5.70 -30.86
CA SER A 106 -21.50 -4.71 -31.70
C SER A 106 -20.77 -4.51 -33.04
N PHE A 107 -19.43 -4.39 -33.03
CA PHE A 107 -18.66 -4.29 -34.28
C PHE A 107 -18.75 -5.56 -35.14
N THR A 108 -18.73 -6.74 -34.52
CA THR A 108 -18.86 -8.02 -35.24
C THR A 108 -20.22 -8.15 -35.90
N GLN A 109 -21.30 -7.78 -35.19
CA GLN A 109 -22.66 -7.79 -35.74
C GLN A 109 -22.81 -6.79 -36.88
N HIS A 110 -22.25 -5.57 -36.73
CA HIS A 110 -22.33 -4.54 -37.76
C HIS A 110 -21.54 -4.88 -39.03
N VAL A 111 -20.44 -5.62 -38.91
CA VAL A 111 -19.69 -6.18 -40.05
C VAL A 111 -20.49 -7.29 -40.74
N PHE A 112 -21.19 -8.13 -39.98
CA PHE A 112 -22.02 -9.22 -40.52
C PHE A 112 -23.22 -8.68 -41.31
N GLU A 113 -23.82 -7.58 -40.87
CA GLU A 113 -24.98 -6.94 -41.51
C GLU A 113 -24.57 -5.99 -42.66
N ALA A 114 -23.38 -5.42 -42.61
CA ALA A 114 -22.80 -4.62 -43.71
C ALA A 114 -22.16 -5.48 -44.83
N SER A 115 -22.07 -6.81 -44.65
CA SER A 115 -21.80 -7.74 -45.74
C SER A 115 -23.07 -7.88 -46.58
N PRO A 116 -23.18 -7.29 -47.79
CA PRO A 116 -24.25 -7.68 -48.67
C PRO A 116 -23.99 -9.15 -49.00
N ILE A 117 -24.89 -10.04 -48.61
CA ILE A 117 -24.93 -11.38 -49.18
C ILE A 117 -25.34 -11.18 -50.64
N HIS A 118 -24.35 -10.86 -51.49
CA HIS A 118 -24.43 -11.12 -52.90
C HIS A 118 -24.33 -12.64 -53.06
N HIS A 119 -25.50 -13.28 -53.02
CA HIS A 119 -25.77 -14.36 -53.95
C HIS A 119 -25.53 -13.88 -55.39
#